data_AF-A0A023H3V9-F1
#
_entry.id   AF-A0A023H3V9-F1
#
_cell.length_a   1.000
_cell.length_b   1.000
_cell.length_c   1.000
_cell.angle_alpha   90.00
_cell.angle_beta   90.00
_cell.angle_gamma   90.00
#
_symmetry.space_group_name_H-M   'P 1'
#
loop_
_entity.id
_entity.type
_entity.pdbx_description
1 polymer ?
#
loop_
_entity_poly.entity_id
_entity_poly.type
_entity_poly.pdbx_seq_one_letter_code
_entity_poly.pdbx_strand_id
1 'polypeptide(L)'
;CPFAAHIRKTKPRADLTPQNVRNQIIRSGIPYGPEVTPEEAASSATIQERGLAFVAYQSVISNGFHFLQQTWANNPNFIFNKNDTSPGFDPIIGANHSQPRTVSGLDPTNANKDITLVQDFIVSRGGEYFF
;
A
#
# COMPACT_ATOMS: atom_id res chain seq x y z
N CYS A 1 -6.38 1.78 14.76
CA CYS A 1 -5.97 1.53 13.36
C CYS A 1 -4.72 2.37 13.08
N PRO A 2 -3.60 1.79 12.62
CA PRO A 2 -2.36 2.53 12.32
C PRO A 2 -2.57 3.61 11.26
N PHE A 3 -1.79 4.70 11.28
CA PHE A 3 -1.84 5.74 10.23
C PHE A 3 -1.37 5.22 8.87
N ALA A 4 -0.38 4.33 8.87
CA ALA A 4 0.17 3.70 7.68
C ALA A 4 -0.64 2.51 7.13
N ALA A 5 -1.77 2.15 7.77
CA ALA A 5 -2.58 1.03 7.31
C ALA A 5 -3.07 1.22 5.87
N HIS A 6 -3.03 0.18 5.05
CA HIS A 6 -3.28 0.25 3.61
C HIS A 6 -4.58 0.98 3.22
N ILE A 7 -5.70 0.59 3.83
CA ILE A 7 -7.01 1.20 3.55
C ILE A 7 -7.10 2.65 4.04
N ARG A 8 -6.28 3.03 5.03
CA ARG A 8 -6.26 4.37 5.61
C ARG A 8 -5.37 5.30 4.78
N LYS A 9 -4.23 4.80 4.30
CA LYS A 9 -3.39 5.45 3.29
C LYS A 9 -4.17 5.72 2.00
N THR A 10 -4.91 4.73 1.50
CA THR A 10 -5.62 4.83 0.20
C THR A 10 -7.01 5.47 0.31
N LYS A 11 -7.61 5.56 1.51
CA LYS A 11 -8.83 6.33 1.78
C LYS A 11 -8.78 6.92 3.21
N PRO A 12 -8.22 8.13 3.38
CA PRO A 12 -7.97 8.73 4.69
C PRO A 12 -9.22 9.13 5.48
N ARG A 13 -10.37 9.28 4.80
CA ARG A 13 -11.65 9.66 5.43
C ARG A 13 -11.49 10.93 6.29
N ALA A 14 -11.81 10.85 7.58
CA ALA A 14 -11.76 11.95 8.55
C ALA A 14 -10.33 12.40 8.89
N ASP A 15 -9.29 11.74 8.38
CA ASP A 15 -7.92 12.22 8.55
C ASP A 15 -7.60 13.46 7.72
N LEU A 16 -8.41 13.75 6.70
CA LEU A 16 -8.33 14.97 5.90
C LEU A 16 -9.60 15.78 6.11
N THR A 17 -9.45 17.06 6.44
CA THR A 17 -10.54 18.01 6.64
C THR A 17 -10.33 19.22 5.73
N PRO A 18 -11.26 19.51 4.80
CA PRO A 18 -12.48 18.76 4.49
C PRO A 18 -12.18 17.35 3.94
N GLN A 19 -13.16 16.44 4.05
CA GLN A 19 -13.00 15.07 3.58
C GLN A 19 -12.61 15.02 2.10
N ASN A 20 -11.63 14.19 1.77
CA ASN A 20 -11.20 14.01 0.39
C ASN A 20 -12.27 13.26 -0.44
N VAL A 21 -12.82 13.95 -1.44
CA VAL A 21 -13.78 13.40 -2.40
C VAL A 21 -13.23 13.24 -3.82
N ARG A 22 -11.99 13.72 -4.07
CA ARG A 22 -11.40 13.75 -5.42
C ARG A 22 -10.55 12.52 -5.72
N ASN A 23 -9.78 12.06 -4.75
CA ASN A 23 -8.81 10.98 -4.94
C ASN A 23 -9.47 9.63 -4.64
N GLN A 24 -10.35 9.21 -5.53
CA GLN A 24 -11.11 7.96 -5.42
C GLN A 24 -10.94 7.11 -6.69
N ILE A 25 -10.98 5.79 -6.51
CA ILE A 25 -10.93 4.80 -7.59
C ILE A 25 -12.00 3.73 -7.37
N ILE A 26 -12.57 3.21 -8.46
CA ILE A 26 -13.34 1.97 -8.45
C ILE A 26 -12.36 0.83 -8.75
N ARG A 27 -12.33 -0.22 -7.94
CA ARG A 27 -11.40 -1.34 -8.10
C ARG A 27 -12.14 -2.57 -8.62
N SER A 28 -11.57 -3.20 -9.65
CA SER A 28 -12.10 -4.43 -10.26
C SER A 28 -10.98 -5.46 -10.48
N GLY A 29 -10.00 -5.49 -9.57
CA GLY A 29 -8.90 -6.45 -9.65
C GLY A 29 -9.34 -7.87 -9.31
N ILE A 30 -8.63 -8.85 -9.86
CA ILE A 30 -8.86 -10.29 -9.65
C ILE A 30 -7.53 -10.98 -9.31
N PRO A 31 -7.49 -11.93 -8.36
CA PRO A 31 -6.30 -12.73 -8.11
C PRO A 31 -5.88 -13.54 -9.35
N TYR A 32 -4.59 -13.82 -9.48
CA TYR A 32 -4.04 -14.71 -10.51
C TYR A 32 -2.96 -15.63 -9.94
N GLY A 33 -2.66 -16.70 -10.68
CA GLY A 33 -1.69 -17.71 -10.29
C GLY A 33 -2.31 -18.83 -9.45
N PRO A 34 -1.54 -19.89 -9.15
CA PRO A 34 -2.00 -20.98 -8.31
C PRO A 34 -2.01 -20.59 -6.84
N GLU A 35 -2.76 -21.35 -6.04
CA GLU A 35 -2.67 -21.29 -4.58
C GLU A 35 -1.25 -21.63 -4.08
N VAL A 36 -0.96 -21.29 -2.83
CA VAL A 36 0.31 -21.64 -2.19
C VAL A 36 0.40 -23.17 -2.05
N THR A 37 1.49 -23.75 -2.54
CA THR A 37 1.74 -25.19 -2.42
C THR A 37 2.27 -25.58 -1.04
N PRO A 38 2.15 -26.86 -0.63
CA PRO A 38 2.76 -27.33 0.62
C PRO A 38 4.28 -27.11 0.67
N GLU A 39 4.97 -27.22 -0.47
CA GLU A 39 6.41 -26.95 -0.57
C GLU A 39 6.73 -25.49 -0.26
N GLU A 40 6.05 -24.54 -0.91
CA GLU A 40 6.22 -23.11 -0.69
C GLU A 40 5.92 -22.70 0.76
N ALA A 41 4.87 -23.30 1.35
CA ALA A 41 4.51 -23.07 2.74
C ALA A 41 5.60 -23.61 3.70
N ALA A 42 6.13 -24.80 3.44
CA ALA A 42 7.19 -25.41 4.25
C ALA A 42 8.52 -24.65 4.14
N SER A 43 8.86 -24.12 2.97
CA SER A 43 10.09 -23.38 2.74
C SER A 43 10.00 -21.88 3.06
N SER A 44 8.79 -21.37 3.35
CA SER A 44 8.53 -19.92 3.50
C SER A 44 9.06 -19.10 2.31
N ALA A 45 9.00 -19.67 1.11
CA ALA A 45 9.53 -19.07 -0.12
C ALA A 45 8.54 -19.23 -1.26
N THR A 46 8.39 -18.18 -2.07
CA THR A 46 7.56 -18.22 -3.28
C THR A 46 8.33 -18.86 -4.41
N ILE A 47 7.75 -19.89 -5.03
CA ILE A 47 8.32 -20.62 -6.17
C ILE A 47 7.49 -20.33 -7.43
N GLN A 48 6.17 -20.28 -7.30
CA GLN A 48 5.24 -19.99 -8.39
C GLN A 48 4.73 -18.55 -8.34
N GLU A 49 4.60 -17.93 -9.51
CA GLU A 49 4.08 -16.57 -9.60
C GLU A 49 2.58 -16.52 -9.29
N ARG A 50 2.20 -15.61 -8.40
CA ARG A 50 0.83 -15.33 -8.01
C ARG A 50 0.69 -13.89 -7.55
N GLY A 51 -0.53 -13.37 -7.59
CA GLY A 51 -0.78 -12.03 -7.07
C GLY A 51 -2.14 -11.50 -7.45
N LEU A 52 -2.21 -10.19 -7.69
CA LEU A 52 -3.42 -9.47 -8.05
C LEU A 52 -3.25 -8.83 -9.43
N ALA A 53 -4.12 -9.18 -10.37
CA ALA A 53 -4.31 -8.41 -11.59
C ALA A 53 -5.11 -7.15 -11.21
N PHE A 54 -4.39 -6.11 -10.79
CA PHE A 54 -4.98 -4.89 -10.28
C PHE A 54 -5.60 -4.05 -11.41
N VAL A 55 -6.87 -3.67 -11.23
CA VAL A 55 -7.59 -2.79 -12.16
C VAL A 55 -8.27 -1.68 -11.35
N ALA A 56 -8.06 -0.44 -11.77
CA ALA A 56 -8.66 0.74 -11.17
C ALA A 56 -9.20 1.71 -12.21
N TYR A 57 -10.44 2.16 -12.00
CA TYR A 57 -11.11 3.16 -12.83
C TYR A 57 -11.16 4.50 -12.11
N GLN A 58 -10.90 5.55 -12.88
CA GLN A 58 -11.00 6.96 -12.49
C GLN A 58 -11.18 7.83 -13.74
N SER A 59 -11.73 9.03 -13.58
CA SER A 59 -11.81 10.01 -14.68
C SER A 59 -10.47 10.70 -14.98
N VAL A 60 -9.57 10.77 -13.99
CA VAL A 60 -8.26 11.43 -14.10
C VAL A 60 -7.21 10.61 -13.36
N ILE A 61 -6.30 9.96 -14.09
CA ILE A 61 -5.27 9.06 -13.51
C ILE A 61 -4.40 9.78 -12.48
N SER A 62 -4.03 11.04 -12.74
CA SER A 62 -3.25 11.88 -11.83
C SER A 62 -3.97 12.23 -10.52
N ASN A 63 -5.30 12.04 -10.45
CA ASN A 63 -6.06 12.18 -9.21
C ASN A 63 -6.41 10.82 -8.58
N GLY A 64 -6.44 9.73 -9.36
CA GLY A 64 -6.75 8.39 -8.88
C GLY A 64 -5.49 7.59 -8.53
N PHE A 65 -5.28 6.48 -9.23
CA PHE A 65 -4.20 5.53 -8.99
C PHE A 65 -2.83 6.18 -8.75
N HIS A 66 -2.39 7.10 -9.62
CA HIS A 66 -1.06 7.70 -9.53
C HIS A 66 -0.87 8.48 -8.23
N PHE A 67 -1.87 9.29 -7.84
CA PHE A 67 -1.84 10.06 -6.60
C PHE A 67 -1.84 9.17 -5.36
N LEU A 68 -2.71 8.16 -5.34
CA LEU A 68 -2.79 7.22 -4.21
C LEU A 68 -1.45 6.51 -3.99
N GLN A 69 -0.79 6.10 -5.06
CA GLN A 69 0.50 5.42 -4.98
C GLN A 69 1.62 6.39 -4.57
N GLN A 70 1.82 7.47 -5.32
CA GLN A 70 2.98 8.35 -5.15
C GLN A 70 2.84 9.27 -3.93
N THR A 71 1.70 9.96 -3.80
CA THR A 71 1.53 11.02 -2.80
C THR A 71 1.19 10.46 -1.42
N TRP A 72 0.55 9.28 -1.36
CA TRP A 72 0.08 8.68 -0.10
C TRP A 72 0.83 7.40 0.29
N ALA A 73 0.76 6.34 -0.52
CA ALA A 73 1.33 5.04 -0.16
C ALA A 73 2.87 5.07 -0.05
N ASN A 74 3.54 5.75 -0.98
CA ASN A 74 5.00 5.89 -1.02
C ASN A 74 5.53 7.01 -0.10
N ASN A 75 4.66 7.83 0.48
CA ASN A 75 5.07 8.98 1.28
C ASN A 75 5.11 8.60 2.77
N PRO A 76 6.29 8.50 3.40
CA PRO A 76 6.39 8.10 4.81
C PRO A 76 5.79 9.12 5.78
N ASN A 77 5.64 10.39 5.36
CA ASN A 77 5.12 11.47 6.20
C ASN A 77 3.61 11.67 6.07
N PHE A 78 2.96 10.92 5.16
CA PHE A 78 1.51 10.88 5.09
C PHE A 78 1.00 9.88 6.14
N ILE A 79 0.10 10.21 7.06
CA ILE A 79 -0.94 11.25 7.09
C ILE A 79 -0.50 12.48 7.89
N PHE A 80 -0.75 13.68 7.38
CA PHE A 80 -0.29 14.94 7.97
C PHE A 80 -0.97 15.29 9.30
N ASN A 81 -0.31 16.16 10.09
CA ASN A 81 -0.82 16.75 11.33
C ASN A 81 -1.30 15.72 12.36
N LYS A 82 -0.58 14.61 12.48
CA LYS A 82 -0.80 13.58 13.51
C LYS A 82 0.33 13.60 14.53
N ASN A 83 0.08 12.96 15.67
CA ASN A 83 1.09 12.82 16.74
C ASN A 83 2.34 12.08 16.25
N ASP A 84 2.15 11.15 15.32
CA ASP A 84 3.22 10.55 14.56
C ASP A 84 3.34 11.26 13.21
N THR A 85 4.46 11.96 13.01
CA THR A 85 4.73 12.77 11.82
C THR A 85 5.39 11.97 10.69
N SER A 86 5.85 10.74 10.98
CA SER A 86 6.39 9.81 10.00
C SER A 86 5.81 8.41 10.20
N PRO A 87 4.51 8.20 9.94
CA PRO A 87 3.88 6.87 10.00
C PRO A 87 4.57 5.79 9.18
N GLY A 88 5.34 6.20 8.17
CA GLY A 88 6.04 5.32 7.27
C GLY A 88 5.24 4.98 6.02
N PHE A 89 5.78 4.05 5.25
CA PHE A 89 5.20 3.63 3.98
C PHE A 89 3.92 2.81 4.21
N ASP A 90 3.08 2.73 3.19
CA ASP A 90 2.07 1.67 3.15
C ASP A 90 2.77 0.30 3.18
N PRO A 91 2.45 -0.58 4.14
CA PRO A 91 3.16 -1.85 4.31
C PRO A 91 2.89 -2.85 3.18
N ILE A 92 1.80 -2.68 2.42
CA ILE A 92 1.39 -3.59 1.34
C ILE A 92 1.89 -3.10 -0.02
N ILE A 93 1.57 -1.86 -0.39
CA ILE A 93 1.83 -1.34 -1.76
C ILE A 93 2.85 -0.21 -1.82
N GLY A 94 3.33 0.29 -0.67
CA GLY A 94 4.35 1.34 -0.66
C GLY A 94 5.60 0.83 -1.36
N ALA A 95 6.19 1.65 -2.21
CA ALA A 95 7.42 1.34 -2.95
C ALA A 95 8.50 2.36 -2.62
N ASN A 96 9.72 1.88 -2.42
CA ASN A 96 10.89 2.70 -2.09
C ASN A 96 12.10 2.34 -2.95
N HIS A 97 11.90 2.17 -4.26
CA HIS A 97 12.98 1.82 -5.21
C HIS A 97 13.84 0.62 -4.75
N SER A 98 13.17 -0.46 -4.31
CA SER A 98 13.80 -1.67 -3.77
C SER A 98 14.65 -1.46 -2.50
N GLN A 99 14.47 -0.34 -1.80
CA GLN A 99 15.03 -0.10 -0.47
C GLN A 99 14.04 -0.53 0.62
N PRO A 100 14.53 -0.84 1.83
CA PRO A 100 13.66 -1.12 2.98
C PRO A 100 12.64 -0.01 3.23
N ARG A 101 11.48 -0.40 3.76
CA ARG A 101 10.40 0.50 4.14
C ARG A 101 10.15 0.44 5.63
N THR A 102 10.21 1.59 6.30
CA THR A 102 9.83 1.69 7.71
C THR A 102 8.34 1.97 7.85
N VAL A 103 7.70 1.36 8.84
CA VAL A 103 6.31 1.58 9.21
C VAL A 103 6.15 1.54 10.73
N SER A 104 5.43 2.51 11.28
CA SER A 104 5.14 2.63 12.70
C SER A 104 3.69 2.23 13.03
N GLY A 105 3.35 2.23 14.32
CA GLY A 105 1.95 2.11 14.77
C GLY A 105 1.30 0.74 14.59
N LEU A 106 2.04 -0.27 14.10
CA LEU A 106 1.54 -1.64 13.91
C LEU A 106 1.50 -2.43 15.23
N ASP A 107 2.30 -2.06 16.23
CA ASP A 107 2.29 -2.66 17.56
C ASP A 107 1.26 -1.93 18.45
N PRO A 108 0.16 -2.58 18.85
CA PRO A 108 -0.88 -1.93 19.66
C PRO A 108 -0.41 -1.57 21.08
N THR A 109 0.68 -2.18 21.55
CA THR A 109 1.26 -1.89 22.87
C THR A 109 2.32 -0.79 22.84
N ASN A 110 2.87 -0.50 21.65
CA ASN A 110 3.84 0.57 21.44
C ASN A 110 3.67 1.18 20.04
N ALA A 111 2.84 2.22 19.95
CA ALA A 111 2.54 2.88 18.68
C ALA A 111 3.75 3.57 18.02
N ASN A 112 4.81 3.86 18.79
CA ASN A 112 6.03 4.51 18.28
C ASN A 112 7.09 3.49 17.82
N LYS A 113 6.80 2.19 17.91
CA LYS A 113 7.73 1.16 17.47
C LYS A 113 7.74 1.07 15.95
N ASP A 114 8.91 1.30 15.38
CA ASP A 114 9.17 1.12 13.96
C ASP A 114 9.43 -0.34 13.63
N ILE A 115 8.80 -0.80 12.55
CA ILE A 115 9.07 -2.07 11.89
C ILE A 115 9.67 -1.78 10.53
N THR A 116 10.83 -2.36 10.26
CA THR A 116 11.51 -2.25 8.96
C THR A 116 11.14 -3.46 8.10
N LEU A 117 10.47 -3.20 6.98
CA LEU A 117 10.19 -4.18 5.94
C LEU A 117 11.38 -4.21 4.98
N VAL A 118 12.18 -5.26 5.07
CA VAL A 118 13.41 -5.44 4.26
C VAL A 118 13.14 -6.04 2.88
N GLN A 119 11.95 -6.59 2.68
CA GLN A 119 11.49 -7.17 1.41
C GLN A 119 10.12 -6.60 1.05
N ASP A 120 9.89 -6.37 -0.24
CA ASP A 120 8.57 -6.06 -0.76
C ASP A 120 7.74 -7.32 -0.93
N PHE A 121 6.56 -7.35 -0.30
CA PHE A 121 5.60 -8.44 -0.44
C PHE A 121 4.83 -8.40 -1.75
N ILE A 122 4.71 -7.20 -2.35
CA ILE A 122 4.10 -6.96 -3.64
C ILE A 122 5.17 -6.42 -4.58
N VAL A 123 5.46 -7.15 -5.66
CA VAL A 123 6.44 -6.76 -6.68
C VAL A 123 5.71 -6.38 -7.95
N SER A 124 5.79 -5.11 -8.36
CA SER A 124 5.24 -4.67 -9.63
C SER A 124 6.05 -5.24 -10.80
N ARG A 125 5.37 -5.93 -11.72
CA ARG A 125 5.96 -6.48 -12.95
C ARG A 125 5.52 -5.72 -14.22
N GLY A 126 4.95 -4.53 -14.05
CA GLY A 126 4.47 -3.67 -15.13
C GLY A 126 2.96 -3.46 -15.12
N GLY A 127 2.47 -2.83 -16.18
CA GLY A 127 1.08 -2.43 -16.36
C GLY A 127 0.98 -1.35 -17.43
N GLU A 128 -0.24 -0.91 -17.73
CA GLU A 128 -0.50 0.12 -18.73
C GLU A 128 -1.75 0.95 -18.36
N TYR A 129 -1.87 2.15 -18.90
CA TYR A 129 -3.03 3.02 -18.80
C TYR A 129 -3.90 2.92 -20.07
N PHE A 130 -5.21 2.74 -19.87
CA PHE A 130 -6.21 2.62 -20.92
C PHE A 130 -7.32 3.65 -20.74
N PHE A 131 -8.09 3.88 -21.81
CA PHE A 131 -9.32 4.67 -21.80
C PHE A 131 -10.51 3.79 -22.19
#